data_AF-A0A084J7F3-F1
#
_entry.id   AF-A0A084J7F3-F1
#
_cell.length_a   1.000
_cell.length_b   1.000
_cell.length_c   1.000
_cell.angle_alpha   90.00
_cell.angle_beta   90.00
_cell.angle_gamma   90.00
#
_symmetry.space_group_name_H-M   'P 1'
#
loop_
_entity.id
_entity.type
_entity.pdbx_description
1 polymer ?
#
loop_
_entity_poly.entity_id
_entity_poly.type
_entity_poly.pdbx_seq_one_letter_code
_entity_poly.pdbx_strand_id
1 'polypeptide(L)' 'MSKSLLGRFKEIYENGTDYHVCWSELDKGGNLTVGIADKENIERFWLHVVERENGEIEWY' A
#
# COMPACT_ATOMS: atom_id res chain seq x y z
N MET A 1 -4.89 7.95 17.69
CA MET A 1 -3.67 7.91 16.85
C MET A 1 -4.13 7.71 15.43
N SER A 2 -3.76 8.59 14.50
CA SER A 2 -4.02 8.39 13.07
C SER A 2 -3.23 7.16 12.58
N LYS A 3 -3.88 6.26 11.85
CA LYS A 3 -3.20 5.12 11.21
C LYS A 3 -2.22 5.66 10.16
N SER A 4 -1.07 5.02 9.99
CA SER A 4 -0.10 5.37 8.94
C SER A 4 -0.72 5.22 7.55
N LEU A 5 -0.11 5.85 6.53
CA LEU A 5 -0.53 5.67 5.13
C LEU A 5 -0.56 4.19 4.73
N LEU A 6 0.49 3.44 5.09
CA LEU A 6 0.54 1.99 4.89
C LEU A 6 -0.62 1.26 5.56
N GLY A 7 -0.92 1.59 6.82
CA GLY A 7 -1.99 0.91 7.57
C GLY A 7 -3.36 1.13 6.94
N ARG A 8 -3.66 2.36 6.49
CA ARG A 8 -4.91 2.68 5.80
C ARG A 8 -4.97 2.02 4.41
N PHE A 9 -3.87 2.02 3.68
CA PHE A 9 -3.77 1.35 2.38
C PHE A 9 -4.04 -0.17 2.52
N LYS A 10 -3.38 -0.85 3.46
CA LYS A 10 -3.60 -2.29 3.71
C LYS A 10 -5.07 -2.60 4.01
N GLU A 11 -5.70 -1.80 4.87
CA GLU A 11 -7.10 -1.99 5.23
C GLU A 11 -8.06 -1.85 4.04
N ILE A 12 -7.78 -0.95 3.09
CA ILE A 12 -8.61 -0.80 1.89
C ILE A 12 -8.30 -1.91 0.87
N TYR A 13 -7.01 -2.14 0.62
CA TYR A 13 -6.55 -3.01 -0.47
C TYR A 13 -6.72 -4.50 -0.16
N GLU A 14 -6.33 -4.95 1.04
CA GLU A 14 -6.39 -6.37 1.42
C GLU A 14 -7.83 -6.83 1.73
N ASN A 15 -8.73 -5.91 2.12
CA ASN A 15 -10.14 -6.25 2.29
C ASN A 15 -10.91 -6.24 0.95
N GLY A 16 -10.43 -5.47 -0.04
CA GLY A 16 -11.07 -5.34 -1.35
C GLY A 16 -10.57 -6.31 -2.42
N THR A 17 -9.49 -7.05 -2.14
CA THR A 17 -8.82 -7.91 -3.12
C THR A 17 -8.33 -9.21 -2.47
N ASP A 18 -8.04 -10.23 -3.29
CA ASP A 18 -7.36 -11.47 -2.83
C ASP A 18 -5.83 -11.29 -2.69
N TYR A 19 -5.33 -10.06 -2.80
CA TYR A 19 -3.92 -9.72 -2.69
C TYR A 19 -3.58 -9.17 -1.31
N HIS A 20 -2.31 -9.26 -0.94
CA HIS A 20 -1.80 -8.70 0.30
C HIS A 20 -0.45 -8.01 0.13
N VAL A 21 -0.13 -7.10 1.04
CA VAL A 21 1.14 -6.39 1.08
C VAL A 21 2.20 -7.29 1.72
N CYS A 22 3.21 -7.69 0.94
CA CYS A 22 4.31 -8.55 1.41
C CYS A 22 5.51 -7.74 1.95
N TRP A 23 5.74 -6.53 1.44
CA TRP A 23 6.75 -5.60 1.96
C TRP A 23 6.35 -4.15 1.70
N SER A 24 7.00 -3.22 2.38
CA SER A 24 6.80 -1.79 2.19
C SER A 24 8.11 -1.03 2.37
N GLU A 25 8.34 -0.01 1.56
CA GLU A 25 9.48 0.89 1.64
C GLU A 25 8.97 2.34 1.61
N LEU A 26 9.44 3.16 2.56
CA LEU A 26 9.17 4.60 2.58
C LEU A 26 10.46 5.34 2.20
N ASP A 27 10.43 6.07 1.10
CA ASP A 27 11.59 6.83 0.66
C ASP A 27 11.77 8.15 1.44
N LYS A 28 12.90 8.83 1.21
CA LYS A 28 13.22 10.11 1.86
C LYS A 28 12.27 11.25 1.47
N GLY A 29 11.54 11.11 0.37
CA GLY A 29 10.51 12.04 -0.09
C GLY A 29 9.14 11.77 0.53
N GLY A 30 8.99 10.72 1.33
CA GLY A 30 7.71 10.32 1.91
C GLY A 30 6.83 9.52 0.97
N ASN A 31 7.36 9.04 -0.16
CA ASN A 31 6.62 8.16 -1.06
C ASN A 31 6.68 6.73 -0.55
N LEU A 32 5.52 6.11 -0.38
CA LEU A 32 5.39 4.74 0.06
C LEU A 32 5.35 3.83 -1.17
N THR A 33 6.23 2.85 -1.24
CA THR A 33 6.17 1.75 -2.21
C THR A 33 5.82 0.47 -1.48
N VAL A 34 4.93 -0.33 -2.05
CA VAL A 34 4.49 -1.60 -1.47
C VAL A 34 4.61 -2.72 -2.48
N GLY A 35 5.13 -3.87 -2.04
CA GLY A 35 5.08 -5.11 -2.80
C GLY A 35 3.74 -5.81 -2.58
N ILE A 36 3.14 -6.28 -3.67
CA ILE A 36 1.85 -6.96 -3.66
C ILE A 36 2.03 -8.43 -4.05
N ALA A 37 1.59 -9.31 -3.16
CA ALA A 37 1.59 -10.75 -3.37
C ALA A 37 0.17 -11.30 -3.44
N ASP A 38 -0.01 -12.38 -4.19
CA ASP A 38 -1.26 -13.12 -4.22
C ASP A 38 -1.43 -14.06 -3.01
N LYS A 39 -2.54 -14.80 -2.98
CA LYS A 39 -2.82 -15.80 -1.95
C LYS A 39 -1.77 -16.92 -1.82
N GLU A 40 -0.93 -17.13 -2.83
CA GLU A 40 0.16 -18.12 -2.81
C GLU A 40 1.48 -17.50 -2.28
N ASN A 41 1.44 -16.24 -1.80
CA ASN A 41 2.59 -15.45 -1.39
C ASN A 41 3.60 -15.20 -2.53
N ILE A 42 3.13 -15.24 -3.78
CA ILE A 42 3.96 -14.91 -4.94
C ILE A 42 3.80 -13.42 -5.22
N GLU A 43 4.89 -12.66 -5.15
CA GLU A 43 4.90 -11.26 -5.54
C GLU A 43 4.53 -11.13 -7.03
N ARG A 44 3.54 -10.31 -7.33
CA ARG A 44 3.05 -10.10 -8.69
C ARG A 44 3.46 -8.74 -9.24
N PHE A 45 3.42 -7.71 -8.41
CA PHE A 45 3.74 -6.34 -8.78
C PHE A 45 3.98 -5.51 -7.52
N TRP A 46 4.40 -4.27 -7.71
CA TRP A 46 4.53 -3.26 -6.68
C TRP A 46 3.68 -2.05 -7.04
N LEU A 47 3.29 -1.27 -6.04
CA LEU A 47 2.51 -0.04 -6.19
C LEU A 47 3.21 1.11 -5.47
N HIS A 48 3.14 2.30 -6.06
CA HIS A 48 3.41 3.53 -5.32
C HIS A 48 2.11 4.00 -4.68
N VAL A 49 2.15 4.30 -3.39
CA VAL A 49 1.02 4.77 -2.59
C VAL A 49 1.31 6.18 -2.12
N VAL A 50 0.42 7.10 -2.46
CA VAL A 50 0.54 8.51 -2.10
C VAL A 50 -0.72 9.00 -1.41
N GLU A 51 -0.55 9.94 -0.48
CA GLU A 51 -1.65 10.67 0.13
C GLU A 51 -1.72 12.05 -0.51
N ARG A 52 -2.86 12.36 -1.13
CA ARG A 52 -3.15 13.68 -1.71
C ARG A 52 -3.43 14.69 -0.58
N GLU A 53 -3.31 15.99 -0.86
CA GLU A 53 -3.54 17.06 0.13
C GLU A 53 -4.95 17.04 0.75
N ASN A 54 -5.93 16.47 0.04
CA ASN A 54 -7.30 16.28 0.52
C ASN A 54 -7.50 15.01 1.37
N GLY A 55 -6.45 14.24 1.63
CA GLY A 55 -6.49 12.99 2.39
C GLY A 55 -6.92 11.76 1.59
N GLU A 56 -7.13 11.88 0.27
CA GLU A 56 -7.37 10.73 -0.60
C GLU A 56 -6.09 9.90 -0.75
N ILE A 57 -6.25 8.58 -0.69
CA ILE A 57 -5.17 7.62 -0.92
C ILE A 57 -5.26 7.17 -2.36
N GLU A 58 -4.20 7.43 -3.12
CA GLU A 58 -4.07 6.99 -4.51
C GLU A 58 -2.92 5.99 -4.62
N TRP A 59 -3.05 5.04 -5.54
CA TRP A 59 -2.01 4.08 -5.86
C TRP A 59 -1.94 3.79 -7.36
N TYR A 60 -0.72 3.56 -7.87
CA TYR A 60 -0.44 3.24 -9.27
C TYR A 60 0.83 2.38 -9.43
#